data_AF-A0A3P1WRP7-F1
#
_entry.id   AF-A0A3P1WRP7-F1
#
_cell.length_a   1.000
_cell.length_b   1.000
_cell.length_c   1.000
_cell.angle_alpha   90.00
_cell.angle_beta   90.00
_cell.angle_gamma   90.00
#
_symmetry.space_group_name_H-M   'P 1'
#
loop_
_entity.id
_entity.type
_entity.pdbx_description
1 polymer ?
#
loop_
_entity_poly.entity_id
_entity_poly.type
_entity_poly.pdbx_seq_one_letter_code
_entity_poly.pdbx_strand_id
1 'polypeptide(L)'
;MRPEVVEIPASTPMKRLGRHTLVVFQDRSVVLRREGSDFRCFSSDEGEPELLPPVRKGRRVGDVICLAELQHPLRFASLPDGEVVHEALGPLHNLRRHSVPSLLRGAALTLLVVGLVVFVTHSAFGPWGVTLVSLPMTLILGGMVLELFIGKTFMFRTGGRNWAFTDLLVDESRGEIALRQVQGVKEEYGRLLTDLPYRVENPALFDASCPTTEALTLALFEWDSTWARLDDDALVALSSRVVGAFHAARHHAERVGMDHLPPGAREDARRAVGALRLAAAASSAGERTAALKQAIDLLDDLALHYLPTGAETREVLNGRQVLQLPGRRAM
;
A
#
# COMPACT_ATOMS: atom_id res chain seq x y z
N MET A 1 0.87 -12.69 -25.39
CA MET A 1 0.69 -13.17 -24.00
C MET A 1 1.20 -12.11 -23.07
N ARG A 2 0.48 -11.83 -21.98
CA ARG A 2 0.96 -10.92 -20.91
C ARG A 2 2.14 -11.58 -20.19
N PRO A 3 3.13 -10.81 -19.71
CA PRO A 3 4.19 -11.36 -18.88
C PRO A 3 3.61 -11.96 -17.60
N GLU A 4 4.18 -13.08 -17.16
CA GLU A 4 3.85 -13.68 -15.87
C GLU A 4 4.49 -12.83 -14.76
N VAL A 5 3.65 -12.16 -13.98
CA VAL A 5 4.07 -11.26 -12.89
C VAL A 5 3.70 -11.92 -11.57
N VAL A 6 4.68 -12.08 -10.67
CA VAL A 6 4.48 -12.77 -9.39
C VAL A 6 4.55 -11.75 -8.25
N GLU A 7 3.47 -11.62 -7.49
CA GLU A 7 3.46 -10.75 -6.31
C GLU A 7 4.43 -11.24 -5.23
N ILE A 8 5.13 -10.31 -4.62
CA ILE A 8 6.09 -10.59 -3.54
C ILE A 8 5.77 -9.74 -2.30
N PRO A 9 5.93 -10.28 -1.09
CA PRO A 9 5.69 -9.50 0.13
C PRO A 9 6.67 -8.33 0.28
N ALA A 10 6.21 -7.22 0.88
CA ALA A 10 7.06 -6.07 1.23
C ALA A 10 8.24 -6.44 2.15
N SER A 11 8.08 -7.51 2.94
CA SER A 11 9.08 -8.06 3.85
C SER A 11 10.19 -8.84 3.13
N THR A 12 10.11 -8.99 1.81
CA THR A 12 11.12 -9.70 1.02
C THR A 12 12.48 -9.01 1.19
N PRO A 13 13.55 -9.75 1.51
CA PRO A 13 14.89 -9.17 1.57
C PRO A 13 15.35 -8.73 0.18
N MET A 14 16.01 -7.58 0.07
CA MET A 14 16.52 -7.05 -1.21
C MET A 14 17.42 -8.05 -1.97
N LYS A 15 18.11 -8.96 -1.27
CA LYS A 15 18.93 -10.01 -1.90
C LYS A 15 18.15 -11.05 -2.70
N ARG A 16 16.89 -11.28 -2.30
CA ARG A 16 15.98 -12.27 -2.92
C ARG A 16 15.17 -11.69 -4.08
N LEU A 17 15.30 -10.39 -4.34
CA LEU A 17 14.70 -9.77 -5.51
C LEU A 17 15.35 -10.28 -6.79
N GLY A 18 14.50 -10.53 -7.78
CA GLY A 18 14.90 -10.85 -9.15
C GLY A 18 15.54 -9.65 -9.85
N ARG A 19 15.76 -9.79 -11.16
CA ARG A 19 16.43 -8.76 -11.98
C ARG A 19 15.59 -7.49 -12.11
N HIS A 20 14.27 -7.63 -12.20
CA HIS A 20 13.31 -6.53 -12.31
C HIS A 20 12.20 -6.72 -11.27
N THR A 21 11.90 -5.66 -10.51
CA THR A 21 10.83 -5.66 -9.50
C THR A 21 9.96 -4.42 -9.71
N LEU A 22 8.68 -4.62 -9.95
CA LEU A 22 7.67 -3.57 -10.01
C LEU A 22 7.19 -3.22 -8.60
N VAL A 23 7.14 -1.93 -8.30
CA VAL A 23 6.60 -1.36 -7.07
C VAL A 23 5.50 -0.40 -7.44
N VAL A 24 4.32 -0.56 -6.85
CA VAL A 24 3.16 0.30 -7.12
C VAL A 24 2.90 1.18 -5.92
N PHE A 25 2.77 2.47 -6.17
CA PHE A 25 2.33 3.49 -5.23
C PHE A 25 0.90 3.92 -5.56
N GLN A 26 0.34 4.81 -4.74
CA GLN A 26 -1.03 5.29 -4.91
C GLN A 26 -1.22 6.12 -6.19
N ASP A 27 -0.18 6.81 -6.64
CA ASP A 27 -0.18 7.78 -7.75
C ASP A 27 0.68 7.36 -8.95
N ARG A 28 1.62 6.42 -8.76
CA ARG A 28 2.56 5.98 -9.81
C ARG A 28 3.09 4.56 -9.62
N SER A 29 3.72 4.03 -10.66
CA SER A 29 4.40 2.73 -10.65
C SER A 29 5.87 2.89 -10.99
N VAL A 30 6.72 2.12 -10.32
CA VAL A 30 8.18 2.19 -10.41
C VAL A 30 8.75 0.80 -10.66
N VAL A 31 9.71 0.67 -11.57
CA VAL A 31 10.48 -0.56 -11.76
C VAL A 31 11.88 -0.41 -11.18
N LEU A 32 12.23 -1.33 -10.29
CA LEU A 32 13.57 -1.51 -9.78
C LEU A 32 14.33 -2.50 -10.66
N ARG A 33 15.45 -2.07 -11.22
CA ARG A 33 16.39 -2.93 -11.92
C ARG A 33 17.61 -3.16 -11.04
N ARG A 34 17.95 -4.43 -10.84
CA ARG A 34 19.17 -4.80 -10.13
C ARG A 34 20.38 -4.72 -11.05
N GLU A 35 21.40 -3.98 -10.63
CA GLU A 35 22.71 -3.91 -11.27
C GLU A 35 23.79 -4.29 -10.27
N GLY A 36 24.13 -5.59 -10.24
CA GLY A 36 25.09 -6.12 -9.27
C GLY A 36 24.58 -6.03 -7.83
N SER A 37 25.20 -5.16 -7.02
CA SER A 37 24.82 -4.88 -5.62
C SER A 37 23.84 -3.72 -5.46
N ASP A 38 23.65 -2.93 -6.52
CA ASP A 38 22.86 -1.69 -6.48
C ASP A 38 21.55 -1.86 -7.24
N PHE A 39 20.62 -0.92 -7.02
CA PHE A 39 19.32 -0.88 -7.67
C PHE A 39 19.11 0.47 -8.34
N ARG A 40 18.72 0.45 -9.62
CA ARG A 40 18.22 1.64 -10.32
C ARG A 40 16.71 1.68 -10.28
N CYS A 41 16.18 2.84 -9.94
CA CYS A 41 14.77 3.16 -9.88
C CYS A 41 14.34 3.81 -11.20
N PHE A 42 13.35 3.21 -11.86
CA PHE A 42 12.73 3.76 -13.07
C PHE A 42 11.28 4.10 -12.76
N SER A 43 10.96 5.39 -12.70
CA SER A 43 9.59 5.87 -12.49
C SER A 43 8.77 5.83 -13.78
N SER A 44 7.45 5.68 -13.67
CA SER A 44 6.52 5.89 -14.80
C SER A 44 6.39 7.36 -15.19
N ASP A 45 6.83 8.28 -14.33
CA ASP A 45 6.85 9.72 -14.59
C ASP A 45 8.14 10.13 -15.31
N GLU A 46 8.06 11.18 -16.13
CA GLU A 46 9.20 11.72 -16.86
C GLU A 46 10.35 12.07 -15.91
N GLY A 47 11.51 11.45 -16.11
CA GLY A 47 12.69 11.70 -15.27
C GLY A 47 13.89 10.83 -15.64
N GLU A 48 15.08 11.23 -15.19
CA GLU A 48 16.25 10.35 -15.27
C GLU A 48 16.13 9.21 -14.24
N PRO A 49 16.66 8.01 -14.52
CA PRO A 49 16.62 6.92 -13.57
C PRO A 49 17.43 7.26 -12.31
N GLU A 50 16.79 7.15 -11.15
CA GLU A 50 17.42 7.47 -9.89
C GLU A 50 18.19 6.26 -9.35
N LEU A 51 19.42 6.50 -8.89
CA LEU A 51 20.28 5.46 -8.34
C LEU A 51 20.02 5.36 -6.84
N LEU A 52 19.48 4.22 -6.41
CA LEU A 52 19.22 4.02 -4.98
C LEU A 52 20.56 3.87 -4.24
N PRO A 53 20.69 4.46 -3.03
CA PRO A 53 21.91 4.36 -2.25
C PRO A 53 22.26 2.90 -1.94
N PRO A 54 23.56 2.56 -1.84
CA PRO A 54 24.03 1.18 -1.70
C PRO A 54 23.36 0.49 -0.51
N VAL A 55 22.62 -0.58 -0.81
CA VAL A 55 21.71 -1.19 0.16
C VAL A 55 22.48 -2.20 1.02
N ARG A 56 22.49 -1.97 2.35
CA ARG A 56 23.06 -2.94 3.30
C ARG A 56 22.37 -4.30 3.15
N LYS A 57 23.19 -5.35 3.07
CA LYS A 57 22.84 -6.78 2.89
C LYS A 57 21.89 -7.30 3.99
N GLY A 58 20.59 -6.98 3.91
CA GLY A 58 19.58 -7.44 4.87
C GLY A 58 18.33 -6.56 4.96
N ARG A 59 18.32 -5.36 4.37
CA ARG A 59 17.13 -4.50 4.34
C ARG A 59 16.02 -5.08 3.46
N ARG A 60 14.77 -4.83 3.87
CA ARG A 60 13.55 -5.23 3.15
C ARG A 60 13.25 -4.22 2.04
N VAL A 61 12.56 -4.67 1.00
CA VAL A 61 12.22 -3.79 -0.14
C VAL A 61 11.37 -2.61 0.30
N GLY A 62 10.38 -2.86 1.17
CA GLY A 62 9.51 -1.79 1.70
C GLY A 62 10.28 -0.68 2.42
N ASP A 63 11.27 -1.04 3.24
CA ASP A 63 12.03 -0.05 4.03
C ASP A 63 12.92 0.84 3.15
N VAL A 64 13.50 0.29 2.08
CA VAL A 64 14.39 1.05 1.18
C VAL A 64 13.57 1.99 0.32
N ILE A 65 12.43 1.52 -0.18
CA ILE A 65 11.58 2.28 -1.09
C ILE A 65 10.77 3.36 -0.35
N CYS A 66 10.25 3.05 0.84
CA CYS A 66 9.60 4.04 1.68
C CYS A 66 10.57 5.17 2.08
N LEU A 67 11.87 4.87 2.23
CA LEU A 67 12.88 5.87 2.59
C LEU A 67 13.33 6.72 1.39
N ALA A 68 13.36 6.14 0.19
CA ALA A 68 13.74 6.87 -1.02
C ALA A 68 12.61 7.76 -1.56
N GLU A 69 11.38 7.23 -1.58
CA GLU A 69 10.24 7.90 -2.22
C GLU A 69 9.29 8.58 -1.22
N LEU A 70 9.54 8.44 0.10
CA LEU A 70 8.72 9.02 1.17
C LEU A 70 7.23 8.64 1.12
N GLN A 71 6.87 7.61 0.36
CA GLN A 71 5.51 7.11 0.16
C GLN A 71 5.42 5.64 0.55
N HIS A 72 4.22 5.21 0.97
CA HIS A 72 3.95 3.81 1.31
C HIS A 72 3.61 3.02 0.04
N PRO A 73 4.47 2.07 -0.38
CA PRO A 73 4.19 1.23 -1.53
C PRO A 73 3.01 0.29 -1.24
N LEU A 74 2.08 0.20 -2.19
CA LEU A 74 0.88 -0.61 -2.11
C LEU A 74 1.14 -2.07 -2.49
N ARG A 75 1.94 -2.30 -3.54
CA ARG A 75 2.21 -3.64 -4.09
C ARG A 75 3.65 -3.77 -4.55
N PHE A 76 4.19 -4.99 -4.45
CA PHE A 76 5.47 -5.36 -5.00
C PHE A 76 5.29 -6.61 -5.86
N ALA A 77 5.90 -6.63 -7.03
CA ALA A 77 5.82 -7.78 -7.93
C ALA A 77 7.15 -8.02 -8.65
N SER A 78 7.55 -9.28 -8.75
CA SER A 78 8.69 -9.69 -9.56
C SER A 78 8.26 -9.77 -11.03
N LEU A 79 9.00 -9.08 -11.90
CA LEU A 79 8.80 -9.12 -13.34
C LEU A 79 9.68 -10.20 -13.99
N PRO A 80 9.27 -10.79 -15.12
CA PRO A 80 10.09 -11.74 -15.86
C PRO A 80 11.27 -11.05 -16.55
N ASP A 81 12.14 -11.82 -17.21
CA ASP A 81 13.24 -11.23 -17.97
C ASP A 81 12.72 -10.33 -19.10
N GLY A 82 13.31 -9.13 -19.17
CA GLY A 82 12.89 -8.05 -20.06
C GLY A 82 13.84 -6.87 -19.94
N GLU A 83 13.50 -5.78 -20.64
CA GLU A 83 14.30 -4.55 -20.65
C GLU A 83 13.40 -3.35 -20.41
N VAL A 84 13.84 -2.41 -19.57
CA VAL A 84 13.19 -1.10 -19.45
C VAL A 84 13.65 -0.24 -20.63
N VAL A 85 12.70 0.21 -21.45
CA VAL A 85 12.96 0.98 -22.66
C VAL A 85 12.30 2.34 -22.54
N HIS A 86 13.00 3.38 -22.98
CA HIS A 86 12.48 4.73 -23.07
C HIS A 86 11.75 4.88 -24.41
N GLU A 87 10.42 4.98 -24.39
CA GLU A 87 9.62 5.08 -25.61
C GLU A 87 8.76 6.35 -25.58
N ALA A 88 8.67 7.00 -26.74
CA ALA A 88 7.77 8.12 -26.96
C ALA A 88 6.33 7.59 -26.98
N LEU A 89 5.48 8.07 -26.06
CA LEU A 89 4.06 7.72 -26.08
C LEU A 89 3.44 8.24 -27.37
N GLY A 90 2.68 7.37 -28.05
CA GLY A 90 1.82 7.79 -29.15
C GLY A 90 0.70 8.73 -28.68
N PRO A 91 0.14 9.58 -29.57
CA PRO A 91 -0.81 10.64 -29.22
C PRO A 91 -2.07 10.15 -28.50
N LEU A 92 -2.53 8.92 -28.80
CA LEU A 92 -3.72 8.30 -28.20
C LEU A 92 -3.54 7.96 -26.71
N HIS A 93 -2.32 7.60 -26.30
CA HIS A 93 -2.04 7.17 -24.92
C HIS A 93 -1.92 8.39 -23.99
N ASN A 94 -1.39 9.50 -24.50
CA ASN A 94 -1.26 10.76 -23.78
C ASN A 94 -2.62 11.43 -23.53
N LEU A 95 -3.58 11.27 -24.46
CA LEU A 95 -4.97 11.71 -24.29
C LEU A 95 -5.69 11.05 -23.09
N ARG A 96 -5.22 9.87 -22.67
CA ARG A 96 -5.79 9.11 -21.54
C ARG A 96 -5.18 9.53 -20.20
N ARG A 97 -3.95 10.06 -20.19
CA ARG A 97 -3.21 10.49 -19.00
C ARG A 97 -3.52 11.94 -18.59
N HIS A 98 -3.77 12.82 -19.54
CA HIS A 98 -4.17 14.20 -19.27
C HIS A 98 -5.68 14.40 -19.45
N SER A 99 -6.31 15.09 -18.50
CA SER A 99 -7.71 15.48 -18.63
C SER A 99 -7.89 16.34 -19.90
N VAL A 100 -8.83 15.97 -20.77
CA VAL A 100 -9.24 16.78 -21.95
C VAL A 100 -9.27 18.31 -21.69
N PRO A 101 -9.75 18.81 -20.52
CA PRO A 101 -9.71 20.25 -20.23
C PRO A 101 -8.30 20.85 -20.07
N SER A 102 -7.29 20.14 -19.57
CA SER A 102 -5.93 20.69 -19.47
C SER A 102 -5.27 20.83 -20.84
N LEU A 103 -5.56 19.88 -21.75
CA LEU A 103 -5.11 19.91 -23.14
C LEU A 103 -5.74 21.09 -23.91
N LEU A 104 -7.04 21.31 -23.74
CA LEU A 104 -7.75 22.43 -24.37
C LEU A 104 -7.23 23.79 -23.89
N ARG A 105 -6.91 23.93 -22.59
CA ARG A 105 -6.32 25.17 -22.04
C ARG A 105 -4.95 25.46 -22.62
N GLY A 106 -4.09 24.45 -22.74
CA GLY A 106 -2.76 24.59 -23.34
C GLY A 106 -2.85 25.07 -24.79
N ALA A 107 -3.65 24.38 -25.62
CA ALA A 107 -3.86 24.76 -27.02
C ALA A 107 -4.46 26.16 -27.19
N ALA A 108 -5.43 26.53 -26.34
CA ALA A 108 -6.04 27.86 -26.36
C ALA A 108 -5.03 28.97 -26.00
N LEU A 109 -4.16 28.73 -25.01
CA LEU A 109 -3.12 29.68 -24.61
C LEU A 109 -2.09 29.87 -25.73
N THR A 110 -1.66 28.80 -26.40
CA THR A 110 -0.76 28.85 -27.56
C THR A 110 -1.36 29.67 -28.69
N LEU A 111 -2.63 29.42 -29.06
CA LEU A 111 -3.34 30.18 -30.09
C LEU A 111 -3.48 31.66 -29.74
N LEU A 112 -3.74 31.98 -28.47
CA LEU A 112 -3.83 33.35 -27.98
C LEU A 112 -2.49 34.09 -28.13
N VAL A 113 -1.38 33.46 -27.74
CA VAL A 113 -0.03 34.04 -27.86
C VAL A 113 0.34 34.26 -29.32
N VAL A 114 0.07 33.29 -30.20
CA VAL A 114 0.31 33.43 -31.65
C VAL A 114 -0.52 34.58 -32.23
N GLY A 115 -1.81 34.66 -31.87
CA GLY A 115 -2.69 35.75 -32.30
C GLY A 115 -2.20 37.12 -31.85
N LEU A 116 -1.73 37.24 -30.61
CA LEU A 116 -1.17 38.48 -30.06
C LEU A 116 0.10 38.90 -30.81
N VAL A 117 1.02 37.96 -31.06
CA VAL A 117 2.26 38.23 -31.80
C VAL A 117 1.96 38.67 -33.23
N VAL A 118 1.03 38.02 -33.92
CA VAL A 118 0.58 38.40 -35.27
C VAL A 118 -0.03 39.80 -35.28
N PHE A 119 -0.88 40.12 -34.30
CA PHE A 119 -1.51 41.44 -34.18
C PHE A 119 -0.48 42.56 -33.97
N VAL A 120 0.45 42.37 -33.02
CA VAL A 120 1.50 43.34 -32.73
C VAL A 120 2.43 43.53 -33.93
N THR A 121 2.88 42.44 -34.56
CA THR A 121 3.79 42.52 -35.71
C THR A 121 3.14 43.13 -36.95
N HIS A 122 1.85 42.88 -37.19
CA HIS A 122 1.11 43.52 -38.27
C HIS A 122 1.00 45.04 -38.07
N SER A 123 0.69 45.47 -36.85
CA SER A 123 0.55 46.89 -36.53
C SER A 123 1.86 47.68 -36.62
N ALA A 124 3.00 47.04 -36.33
CA ALA A 124 4.30 47.70 -36.26
C ALA A 124 5.12 47.64 -37.56
N PHE A 125 5.02 46.56 -38.34
CA PHE A 125 5.94 46.29 -39.46
C PHE A 125 5.25 45.97 -40.79
N GLY A 126 3.92 46.09 -40.85
CA GLY A 126 3.14 45.77 -42.03
C GLY A 126 3.13 44.26 -42.37
N PRO A 127 2.61 43.88 -43.55
CA PRO A 127 2.34 42.48 -43.89
C PRO A 127 3.59 41.58 -43.96
N TRP A 128 4.75 42.15 -44.29
CA TRP A 128 6.02 41.40 -44.38
C TRP A 128 6.63 41.07 -43.00
N GLY A 129 6.40 41.92 -42.00
CA GLY A 129 6.84 41.69 -40.62
C GLY A 129 6.08 40.55 -39.94
N VAL A 130 4.81 40.35 -40.32
CA VAL A 130 4.01 39.21 -39.86
C VAL A 130 4.67 37.91 -40.29
N THR A 131 4.95 37.74 -41.59
CA THR A 131 5.49 36.46 -42.11
C THR A 131 6.86 36.11 -41.54
N LEU A 132 7.73 37.09 -41.32
CA LEU A 132 9.10 36.86 -40.82
C LEU A 132 9.14 36.46 -39.34
N VAL A 133 8.19 36.92 -38.52
CA VAL A 133 8.20 36.69 -37.07
C VAL A 133 7.19 35.62 -36.67
N SER A 134 6.00 35.59 -37.28
CA SER A 134 4.94 34.66 -36.91
C SER A 134 5.25 33.22 -37.32
N LEU A 135 5.90 33.00 -38.47
CA LEU A 135 6.25 31.67 -38.96
C LEU A 135 7.24 30.93 -38.03
N PRO A 136 8.41 31.48 -37.66
CA PRO A 136 9.33 30.82 -36.75
C PRO A 136 8.73 30.67 -35.34
N MET A 137 7.97 31.67 -34.86
CA MET A 137 7.30 31.58 -33.56
C MET A 137 6.26 30.45 -33.53
N THR A 138 5.49 30.28 -34.60
CA THR A 138 4.51 29.18 -34.73
C THR A 138 5.19 27.82 -34.80
N LEU A 139 6.35 27.72 -35.47
CA LEU A 139 7.15 26.49 -35.49
C LEU A 139 7.70 26.14 -34.10
N ILE A 140 8.19 27.11 -33.34
CA ILE A 140 8.73 26.90 -31.99
C ILE A 140 7.61 26.52 -31.02
N LEU A 141 6.51 27.29 -30.99
CA LEU A 141 5.37 26.95 -30.13
C LEU A 141 4.71 25.62 -30.54
N GLY A 142 4.61 25.36 -31.85
CA GLY A 142 4.13 24.08 -32.38
C GLY A 142 5.01 22.91 -31.96
N GLY A 143 6.34 23.09 -31.96
CA GLY A 143 7.31 22.11 -31.47
C GLY A 143 7.18 21.85 -29.96
N MET A 144 7.03 22.89 -29.14
CA MET A 144 6.80 22.74 -27.70
C MET A 144 5.48 22.04 -27.38
N VAL A 145 4.41 22.39 -28.10
CA VAL A 145 3.12 21.70 -27.97
C VAL A 145 3.25 20.23 -28.39
N LEU A 146 3.96 19.96 -29.49
CA LEU A 146 4.22 18.60 -29.97
C LEU A 146 5.08 17.80 -28.97
N GLU A 147 6.09 18.39 -28.34
CA GLU A 147 6.85 17.73 -27.26
C GLU A 147 5.97 17.44 -26.04
N LEU A 148 5.02 18.33 -25.69
CA LEU A 148 3.99 18.06 -24.68
C LEU A 148 3.11 16.85 -25.07
N PHE A 149 2.90 16.62 -26.37
CA PHE A 149 2.14 15.49 -26.90
C PHE A 149 2.97 14.20 -27.00
N ILE A 150 4.28 14.31 -27.23
CA ILE A 150 5.24 13.21 -27.28
C ILE A 150 5.88 13.07 -25.89
N GLY A 151 5.04 12.87 -24.87
CA GLY A 151 5.52 12.56 -23.53
C GLY A 151 6.36 11.28 -23.59
N LYS A 152 7.55 11.31 -23.00
CA LYS A 152 8.42 10.12 -22.99
C LYS A 152 8.18 9.36 -21.69
N THR A 153 7.96 8.06 -21.76
CA THR A 153 7.80 7.26 -20.53
C THR A 153 8.65 6.00 -20.61
N PHE A 154 8.98 5.47 -19.45
CA PHE A 154 9.61 4.17 -19.35
C PHE A 154 8.54 3.09 -19.53
N MET A 155 8.78 2.18 -20.48
CA MET A 155 7.99 0.98 -20.69
C MET A 155 8.84 -0.25 -20.43
N PHE A 156 8.18 -1.36 -20.08
CA PHE A 156 8.84 -2.64 -19.93
C PHE A 156 8.66 -3.47 -21.20
N ARG A 157 9.77 -3.77 -21.88
CA ARG A 157 9.81 -4.64 -23.05
C ARG A 157 10.03 -6.07 -22.62
N THR A 158 9.08 -6.94 -22.94
CA THR A 158 9.20 -8.39 -22.71
C THR A 158 8.47 -9.15 -23.80
N GLY A 159 9.04 -10.27 -24.26
CA GLY A 159 8.49 -11.06 -25.37
C GLY A 159 8.28 -10.27 -26.67
N GLY A 160 9.11 -9.25 -26.94
CA GLY A 160 9.03 -8.42 -28.15
C GLY A 160 7.91 -7.37 -28.16
N ARG A 161 7.20 -7.14 -27.04
CA ARG A 161 6.18 -6.09 -26.89
C ARG A 161 6.54 -5.15 -25.75
N ASN A 162 6.17 -3.88 -25.88
CA ASN A 162 6.34 -2.87 -24.84
C ASN A 162 5.05 -2.77 -24.03
N TRP A 163 5.19 -2.75 -22.70
CA TRP A 163 4.10 -2.68 -21.75
C TRP A 163 4.29 -1.46 -20.85
N ALA A 164 3.26 -0.64 -20.67
CA ALA A 164 3.28 0.40 -19.65
C ALA A 164 3.36 -0.25 -18.26
N PHE A 165 4.03 0.40 -17.29
CA PHE A 165 4.16 -0.16 -15.94
C PHE A 165 2.81 -0.38 -15.27
N THR A 166 1.81 0.45 -15.59
CA THR A 166 0.42 0.30 -15.15
C THR A 166 -0.28 -0.92 -15.76
N ASP A 167 0.10 -1.32 -16.97
CA ASP A 167 -0.52 -2.44 -17.70
C ASP A 167 0.13 -3.81 -17.37
N LEU A 168 1.27 -3.80 -16.68
CA LEU A 168 2.02 -5.01 -16.29
C LEU A 168 1.36 -5.74 -15.12
N LEU A 169 0.70 -5.01 -14.23
CA LEU A 169 -0.14 -5.59 -13.20
C LEU A 169 -1.57 -5.69 -13.71
N VAL A 170 -2.28 -6.71 -13.26
CA VAL A 170 -3.73 -6.77 -13.47
C VAL A 170 -4.30 -5.48 -12.88
N ASP A 171 -4.99 -4.71 -13.73
CA ASP A 171 -5.79 -3.56 -13.36
C ASP A 171 -6.89 -4.08 -12.45
N GLU A 172 -6.56 -4.21 -11.16
CA GLU A 172 -7.52 -4.61 -10.16
C GLU A 172 -8.51 -3.48 -10.04
N SER A 173 -9.79 -3.86 -10.15
CA SER A 173 -10.86 -2.92 -9.90
C SER A 173 -10.65 -2.24 -8.54
N ARG A 174 -11.11 -1.00 -8.41
CA ARG A 174 -11.02 -0.27 -7.14
C ARG A 174 -11.71 -1.06 -6.02
N GLY A 175 -12.76 -1.81 -6.38
CA GLY A 175 -13.39 -2.82 -5.50
C GLY A 175 -12.45 -3.93 -5.03
N GLU A 176 -11.64 -4.55 -5.91
CA GLU A 176 -10.68 -5.60 -5.53
C GLU A 176 -9.58 -5.08 -4.58
N ILE A 177 -9.11 -3.85 -4.78
CA ILE A 177 -8.17 -3.20 -3.85
C ILE A 177 -8.83 -3.01 -2.47
N ALA A 178 -10.06 -2.50 -2.43
CA ALA A 178 -10.83 -2.32 -1.21
C ALA A 178 -11.05 -3.64 -0.46
N LEU A 179 -11.38 -4.72 -1.20
CA LEU A 179 -11.53 -6.07 -0.66
C LEU A 179 -10.23 -6.55 0.00
N ARG A 180 -9.09 -6.41 -0.68
CA ARG A 180 -7.79 -6.82 -0.14
C ARG A 180 -7.44 -6.03 1.12
N GLN A 181 -7.68 -4.72 1.16
CA GLN A 181 -7.38 -3.89 2.32
C GLN A 181 -8.10 -4.39 3.57
N VAL A 182 -9.41 -4.65 3.47
CA VAL A 182 -10.18 -5.18 4.61
C VAL A 182 -9.75 -6.60 4.96
N GLN A 183 -9.43 -7.43 3.97
CA GLN A 183 -8.88 -8.76 4.23
C GLN A 183 -7.56 -8.68 5.02
N GLY A 184 -6.67 -7.75 4.68
CA GLY A 184 -5.43 -7.49 5.43
C GLY A 184 -5.69 -7.04 6.87
N VAL A 185 -6.71 -6.18 7.09
CA VAL A 185 -7.14 -5.79 8.45
C VAL A 185 -7.65 -7.00 9.23
N LYS A 186 -8.48 -7.87 8.62
CA LYS A 186 -9.00 -9.08 9.28
C LYS A 186 -7.89 -10.06 9.62
N GLU A 187 -6.92 -10.23 8.74
CA GLU A 187 -5.74 -11.08 8.96
C GLU A 187 -4.88 -10.56 10.11
N GLU A 188 -4.57 -9.26 10.11
CA GLU A 188 -3.80 -8.64 11.19
C GLU A 188 -4.57 -8.67 12.51
N TYR A 189 -5.86 -8.33 12.53
CA TYR A 189 -6.68 -8.39 13.74
C TYR A 189 -6.80 -9.83 14.27
N GLY A 190 -6.97 -10.81 13.39
CA GLY A 190 -6.95 -12.24 13.74
C GLY A 190 -5.60 -12.68 14.31
N ARG A 191 -4.48 -12.21 13.73
CA ARG A 191 -3.14 -12.46 14.27
C ARG A 191 -2.99 -11.90 15.68
N LEU A 192 -3.45 -10.67 15.91
CA LEU A 192 -3.40 -10.02 17.23
C LEU A 192 -4.32 -10.71 18.25
N LEU A 193 -5.47 -11.24 17.84
CA LEU A 193 -6.34 -12.07 18.70
C LEU A 193 -5.63 -13.34 19.20
N THR A 194 -4.78 -13.94 18.36
CA THR A 194 -3.98 -15.12 18.71
C THR A 194 -2.64 -14.81 19.40
N ASP A 195 -2.21 -13.55 19.40
CA ASP A 195 -1.02 -13.10 20.12
C ASP A 195 -1.41 -12.84 21.59
N LEU A 196 -1.39 -13.90 22.40
CA LEU A 196 -1.85 -13.85 23.78
C LEU A 196 -1.12 -12.79 24.63
N PRO A 197 0.22 -12.66 24.58
CA PRO A 197 0.90 -11.54 25.23
C PRO A 197 0.36 -10.19 24.78
N TYR A 198 0.23 -9.95 23.47
CA TYR A 198 -0.30 -8.69 22.96
C TYR A 198 -1.72 -8.40 23.44
N ARG A 199 -2.59 -9.42 23.49
CA ARG A 199 -3.98 -9.29 23.94
C ARG A 199 -4.09 -8.88 25.41
N VAL A 200 -3.19 -9.38 26.26
CA VAL A 200 -3.15 -9.01 27.69
C VAL A 200 -2.48 -7.65 27.88
N GLU A 201 -1.48 -7.29 27.06
CA GLU A 201 -0.80 -6.00 27.12
C GLU A 201 -1.65 -4.84 26.61
N ASN A 202 -2.51 -5.08 25.61
CA ASN A 202 -3.32 -4.07 24.93
C ASN A 202 -4.81 -4.45 24.92
N PRO A 203 -5.44 -4.66 26.09
CA PRO A 203 -6.77 -5.25 26.19
C PRO A 203 -7.88 -4.36 25.60
N ALA A 204 -7.68 -3.04 25.54
CA ALA A 204 -8.67 -2.11 24.98
C ALA A 204 -9.05 -2.43 23.52
N LEU A 205 -8.14 -3.01 22.72
CA LEU A 205 -8.41 -3.40 21.32
C LEU A 205 -9.44 -4.54 21.20
N PHE A 206 -9.66 -5.28 22.27
CA PHE A 206 -10.53 -6.46 22.32
C PHE A 206 -11.75 -6.24 23.22
N ASP A 207 -11.87 -5.06 23.80
CA ASP A 207 -13.00 -4.67 24.62
C ASP A 207 -14.02 -3.89 23.80
N ALA A 208 -15.16 -4.52 23.52
CA ALA A 208 -16.26 -3.91 22.78
C ALA A 208 -16.88 -2.70 23.50
N SER A 209 -16.61 -2.50 24.79
CA SER A 209 -17.04 -1.30 25.52
C SER A 209 -16.14 -0.08 25.28
N CYS A 210 -14.96 -0.27 24.70
CA CYS A 210 -14.07 0.83 24.32
C CYS A 210 -14.60 1.51 23.04
N PRO A 211 -14.83 2.84 23.03
CA PRO A 211 -15.44 3.53 21.88
C PRO A 211 -14.70 3.32 20.55
N THR A 212 -13.36 3.22 20.58
CA THR A 212 -12.58 3.00 19.36
C THR A 212 -12.74 1.58 18.82
N THR A 213 -12.86 0.59 19.72
CA THR A 213 -13.04 -0.82 19.36
C THR A 213 -14.49 -1.11 18.96
N GLU A 214 -15.46 -0.44 19.58
CA GLU A 214 -16.85 -0.43 19.14
C GLU A 214 -16.96 0.07 17.69
N ALA A 215 -16.32 1.20 17.37
CA ALA A 215 -16.31 1.75 16.01
C ALA A 215 -15.72 0.77 14.98
N LEU A 216 -14.63 0.07 15.33
CA LEU A 216 -14.06 -0.99 14.50
C LEU A 216 -15.04 -2.15 14.31
N THR A 217 -15.68 -2.60 15.38
CA THR A 217 -16.61 -3.73 15.37
C THR A 217 -17.83 -3.43 14.50
N LEU A 218 -18.39 -2.22 14.60
CA LEU A 218 -19.49 -1.75 13.76
C LEU A 218 -19.09 -1.66 12.28
N ALA A 219 -17.90 -1.12 11.98
CA ALA A 219 -17.41 -1.04 10.61
C ALA A 219 -17.21 -2.43 9.98
N LEU A 220 -16.68 -3.39 10.74
CA LEU A 220 -16.53 -4.78 10.30
C LEU A 220 -17.89 -5.47 10.09
N PHE A 221 -18.85 -5.23 10.99
CA PHE A 221 -20.21 -5.75 10.86
C PHE A 221 -20.92 -5.21 9.61
N GLU A 222 -20.80 -3.90 9.36
CA GLU A 222 -21.34 -3.25 8.17
C GLU A 222 -20.70 -3.80 6.90
N TRP A 223 -19.37 -3.96 6.91
CA TRP A 223 -18.63 -4.61 5.82
C TRP A 223 -19.23 -5.99 5.53
N ASP A 224 -19.23 -6.90 6.50
CA ASP A 224 -19.67 -8.29 6.34
C ASP A 224 -21.13 -8.44 5.89
N SER A 225 -21.96 -7.46 6.20
CA SER A 225 -23.38 -7.47 5.84
C SER A 225 -23.64 -6.93 4.43
N THR A 226 -22.82 -5.99 3.94
CA THR A 226 -23.19 -5.16 2.79
C THR A 226 -22.25 -5.25 1.60
N TRP A 227 -20.96 -5.57 1.80
CA TRP A 227 -19.91 -5.39 0.78
C TRP A 227 -20.25 -6.00 -0.59
N ALA A 228 -20.89 -7.18 -0.61
CA ALA A 228 -21.19 -7.91 -1.85
C ALA A 228 -22.23 -7.23 -2.76
N ARG A 229 -22.92 -6.18 -2.29
CA ARG A 229 -23.96 -5.45 -3.03
C ARG A 229 -23.57 -4.01 -3.35
N LEU A 230 -22.40 -3.57 -2.90
CA LEU A 230 -21.91 -2.20 -3.08
C LEU A 230 -21.23 -2.05 -4.44
N ASP A 231 -21.29 -0.83 -4.99
CA ASP A 231 -20.45 -0.43 -6.11
C ASP A 231 -19.01 -0.12 -5.64
N ASP A 232 -18.10 0.07 -6.60
CA ASP A 232 -16.68 0.29 -6.33
C ASP A 232 -16.41 1.52 -5.45
N ASP A 233 -17.16 2.62 -5.62
CA ASP A 233 -16.94 3.84 -4.84
C ASP A 233 -17.41 3.67 -3.39
N ALA A 234 -18.57 3.03 -3.18
CA ALA A 234 -19.07 2.68 -1.87
C ALA A 234 -18.18 1.64 -1.16
N LEU A 235 -17.64 0.66 -1.90
CA LEU A 235 -16.67 -0.31 -1.39
C LEU A 235 -15.40 0.38 -0.88
N VAL A 236 -14.84 1.31 -1.65
CA VAL A 236 -13.64 2.08 -1.26
C VAL A 236 -13.92 2.95 -0.04
N ALA A 237 -15.09 3.57 0.06
CA ALA A 237 -15.47 4.37 1.22
C ALA A 237 -15.59 3.50 2.49
N LEU A 238 -16.22 2.32 2.37
CA LEU A 238 -16.39 1.41 3.50
C LEU A 238 -15.06 0.75 3.91
N SER A 239 -14.20 0.38 2.96
CA SER A 239 -12.87 -0.17 3.28
C SER A 239 -12.02 0.86 4.02
N SER A 240 -12.04 2.12 3.59
CA SER A 240 -11.32 3.22 4.24
C SER A 240 -11.80 3.41 5.68
N ARG A 241 -13.10 3.27 5.94
CA ARG A 241 -13.69 3.32 7.29
C ARG A 241 -13.18 2.17 8.17
N VAL A 242 -13.19 0.94 7.66
CA VAL A 242 -12.69 -0.24 8.39
C VAL A 242 -11.20 -0.07 8.72
N VAL A 243 -10.38 0.29 7.74
CA VAL A 243 -8.93 0.50 7.91
C VAL A 243 -8.65 1.62 8.92
N GLY A 244 -9.33 2.76 8.79
CA GLY A 244 -9.20 3.88 9.70
C GLY A 244 -9.60 3.52 11.14
N ALA A 245 -10.74 2.84 11.31
CA ALA A 245 -11.21 2.41 12.62
C ALA A 245 -10.25 1.40 13.28
N PHE A 246 -9.67 0.48 12.49
CA PHE A 246 -8.69 -0.48 12.99
C PHE A 246 -7.42 0.21 13.51
N HIS A 247 -6.85 1.12 12.71
CA HIS A 247 -5.66 1.87 13.13
C HIS A 247 -5.94 2.75 14.36
N ALA A 248 -7.10 3.41 14.41
CA ALA A 248 -7.49 4.21 15.56
C ALA A 248 -7.64 3.37 16.84
N ALA A 249 -8.32 2.23 16.75
CA ALA A 249 -8.50 1.30 17.88
C ALA A 249 -7.16 0.74 18.36
N ARG A 250 -6.31 0.30 17.44
CA ARG A 250 -4.99 -0.23 17.76
C ARG A 250 -4.10 0.82 18.42
N HIS A 251 -3.99 2.01 17.83
CA HIS A 251 -3.18 3.09 18.39
C HIS A 251 -3.69 3.52 19.77
N HIS A 252 -5.02 3.56 19.96
CA HIS A 252 -5.60 3.82 21.27
C HIS A 252 -5.20 2.75 22.29
N ALA A 253 -5.33 1.47 21.92
CA ALA A 253 -5.01 0.35 22.79
C ALA A 253 -3.53 0.29 23.15
N GLU A 254 -2.63 0.55 22.21
CA GLU A 254 -1.18 0.59 22.46
C GLU A 254 -0.78 1.79 23.33
N ARG A 255 -1.48 2.93 23.20
CA ARG A 255 -1.24 4.11 24.03
C ARG A 255 -1.72 3.91 25.48
N VAL A 256 -2.85 3.23 25.67
CA VAL A 256 -3.42 2.96 27.01
C VAL A 256 -2.74 1.75 27.65
N GLY A 257 -2.42 0.72 26.86
CA GLY A 257 -1.84 -0.52 27.31
C GLY A 257 -2.63 -1.15 28.46
N MET A 258 -1.90 -1.62 29.47
CA MET A 258 -2.47 -2.25 30.67
C MET A 258 -3.22 -1.28 31.59
N ASP A 259 -3.16 0.04 31.36
CA ASP A 259 -3.92 0.98 32.19
C ASP A 259 -5.43 0.91 31.95
N HIS A 260 -5.86 0.27 30.86
CA HIS A 260 -7.27 -0.10 30.62
C HIS A 260 -7.78 -1.12 31.64
N LEU A 261 -6.89 -1.92 32.23
CA LEU A 261 -7.26 -2.89 33.26
C LEU A 261 -7.59 -2.18 34.59
N PRO A 262 -8.53 -2.74 35.38
CA PRO A 262 -8.73 -2.32 36.76
C PRO A 262 -7.41 -2.30 37.53
N PRO A 263 -7.13 -1.30 38.39
CA PRO A 263 -5.85 -1.17 39.07
C PRO A 263 -5.37 -2.44 39.80
N GLY A 264 -6.30 -3.16 40.44
CA GLY A 264 -6.00 -4.42 41.15
C GLY A 264 -5.64 -5.60 40.23
N ALA A 265 -6.00 -5.56 38.95
CA ALA A 265 -5.74 -6.62 37.97
C ALA A 265 -4.39 -6.48 37.24
N ARG A 266 -3.76 -5.30 37.31
CA ARG A 266 -2.58 -4.96 36.49
C ARG A 266 -1.35 -5.79 36.83
N GLU A 267 -1.09 -6.03 38.11
CA GLU A 267 0.04 -6.86 38.54
C GLU A 267 -0.12 -8.30 38.05
N ASP A 268 -1.31 -8.86 38.19
CA ASP A 268 -1.62 -10.24 37.81
C ASP A 268 -1.58 -10.42 36.29
N ALA A 269 -2.06 -9.44 35.54
CA ALA A 269 -1.90 -9.40 34.09
C ALA A 269 -0.43 -9.35 33.67
N ARG A 270 0.43 -8.57 34.36
CA ARG A 270 1.88 -8.56 34.10
C ARG A 270 2.53 -9.91 34.39
N ARG A 271 2.14 -10.58 35.48
CA ARG A 271 2.58 -11.95 35.79
C ARG A 271 2.13 -12.94 34.72
N ALA A 272 0.89 -12.82 34.23
CA ALA A 272 0.35 -13.67 33.17
C ALA A 272 1.13 -13.51 31.87
N VAL A 273 1.42 -12.27 31.44
CA VAL A 273 2.28 -11.99 30.27
C VAL A 273 3.67 -12.59 30.44
N GLY A 274 4.26 -12.47 31.62
CA GLY A 274 5.54 -13.10 31.94
C GLY A 274 5.50 -14.62 31.76
N ALA A 275 4.47 -15.27 32.29
CA ALA A 275 4.26 -16.72 32.16
C ALA A 275 4.02 -17.14 30.71
N LEU A 276 3.26 -16.37 29.93
CA LEU A 276 3.06 -16.61 28.48
C LEU A 276 4.37 -16.52 27.69
N ARG A 277 5.20 -15.51 27.98
CA ARG A 277 6.53 -15.36 27.36
C ARG A 277 7.48 -16.49 27.75
N LEU A 278 7.46 -16.92 29.02
CA LEU A 278 8.24 -18.07 29.48
C LEU A 278 7.80 -19.35 28.77
N ALA A 279 6.50 -19.58 28.61
CA ALA A 279 5.99 -20.73 27.86
C ALA A 279 6.44 -20.73 26.39
N ALA A 280 6.44 -19.57 25.74
CA ALA A 280 6.90 -19.42 24.36
C ALA A 280 8.41 -19.68 24.22
N ALA A 281 9.21 -19.30 25.22
CA ALA A 281 10.66 -19.49 25.23
C ALA A 281 11.13 -20.85 25.78
N ALA A 282 10.24 -21.62 26.40
CA ALA A 282 10.57 -22.86 27.09
C ALA A 282 11.20 -23.91 26.17
N SER A 283 12.32 -24.47 26.62
CA SER A 283 13.12 -25.45 25.88
C SER A 283 12.62 -26.89 26.07
N SER A 284 11.89 -27.13 27.17
CA SER A 284 11.31 -28.44 27.49
C SER A 284 9.77 -28.39 27.51
N ALA A 285 9.13 -29.54 27.23
CA ALA A 285 7.67 -29.66 27.29
C ALA A 285 7.13 -29.47 28.71
N GLY A 286 7.87 -29.89 29.75
CA GLY A 286 7.48 -29.74 31.15
C GLY A 286 7.49 -28.27 31.60
N GLU A 287 8.54 -27.53 31.27
CA GLU A 287 8.66 -26.09 31.54
C GLU A 287 7.55 -25.30 30.83
N ARG A 288 7.30 -25.62 29.55
CA ARG A 288 6.19 -25.03 28.80
C ARG A 288 4.85 -25.27 29.48
N THR A 289 4.57 -26.52 29.86
CA THR A 289 3.29 -26.89 30.49
C THR A 289 3.10 -26.18 31.83
N ALA A 290 4.15 -26.08 32.66
CA ALA A 290 4.09 -25.40 33.94
C ALA A 290 3.84 -23.89 33.77
N ALA A 291 4.58 -23.23 32.88
CA ALA A 291 4.40 -21.81 32.58
C ALA A 291 3.01 -21.51 32.00
N LEU A 292 2.49 -22.39 31.14
CA LEU A 292 1.12 -22.27 30.61
C LEU A 292 0.05 -22.44 31.67
N LYS A 293 0.21 -23.42 32.56
CA LYS A 293 -0.72 -23.59 33.68
C LYS A 293 -0.75 -22.32 34.53
N GLN A 294 0.40 -21.76 34.86
CA GLN A 294 0.48 -20.51 35.62
C GLN A 294 -0.20 -19.34 34.89
N ALA A 295 0.01 -19.20 33.58
CA ALA A 295 -0.64 -18.16 32.79
C ALA A 295 -2.17 -18.32 32.78
N ILE A 296 -2.65 -19.55 32.61
CA ILE A 296 -4.09 -19.88 32.61
C ILE A 296 -4.71 -19.58 33.97
N ASP A 297 -4.09 -20.05 35.05
CA ASP A 297 -4.61 -19.83 36.41
C ASP A 297 -4.73 -18.33 36.70
N LEU A 298 -3.72 -17.53 36.32
CA LEU A 298 -3.75 -16.06 36.47
C LEU A 298 -4.82 -15.38 35.61
N LEU A 299 -5.04 -15.84 34.37
CA LEU A 299 -6.04 -15.25 33.47
C LEU A 299 -7.47 -15.64 33.88
N ASP A 300 -7.67 -16.87 34.34
CA ASP A 300 -8.94 -17.36 34.85
C ASP A 300 -9.32 -16.62 36.16
N ASP A 301 -8.35 -16.32 37.02
CA ASP A 301 -8.56 -15.51 38.23
C ASP A 301 -8.96 -14.06 37.91
N LEU A 302 -8.45 -13.48 36.82
CA LEU A 302 -8.84 -12.14 36.38
C LEU A 302 -10.28 -12.09 35.84
N ALA A 303 -10.72 -13.15 35.15
CA ALA A 303 -12.08 -13.33 34.63
C ALA A 303 -12.67 -12.11 33.86
N LEU A 304 -11.83 -11.33 33.17
CA LEU A 304 -12.26 -10.16 32.39
C LEU A 304 -12.72 -10.58 30.99
N HIS A 305 -13.89 -10.11 30.55
CA HIS A 305 -14.56 -10.57 29.32
C HIS A 305 -13.80 -10.30 28.01
N TYR A 306 -12.84 -9.37 28.01
CA TYR A 306 -12.00 -9.02 26.87
C TYR A 306 -10.62 -9.70 26.89
N LEU A 307 -10.24 -10.33 28.01
CA LEU A 307 -9.01 -11.12 28.11
C LEU A 307 -9.23 -12.55 27.59
N PRO A 308 -8.16 -13.23 27.13
CA PRO A 308 -8.27 -14.61 26.70
C PRO A 308 -8.62 -15.50 27.89
N THR A 309 -9.62 -16.36 27.72
CA THR A 309 -9.97 -17.36 28.75
C THR A 309 -8.91 -18.46 28.82
N GLY A 310 -8.86 -19.21 29.91
CA GLY A 310 -8.00 -20.40 30.01
C GLY A 310 -8.26 -21.44 28.93
N ALA A 311 -9.49 -21.56 28.45
CA ALA A 311 -9.86 -22.44 27.33
C ALA A 311 -9.29 -21.92 25.98
N GLU A 312 -9.50 -20.64 25.68
CA GLU A 312 -8.95 -20.00 24.46
C GLU A 312 -7.42 -20.05 24.43
N THR A 313 -6.79 -19.78 25.57
CA THR A 313 -5.33 -19.84 25.77
C THR A 313 -4.80 -21.24 25.40
N ARG A 314 -5.42 -22.32 25.88
CA ARG A 314 -5.02 -23.70 25.54
C ARG A 314 -5.21 -24.02 24.06
N GLU A 315 -6.28 -23.55 23.43
CA GLU A 315 -6.55 -23.84 22.02
C GLU A 315 -5.58 -23.14 21.06
N VAL A 316 -5.30 -21.86 21.29
CA VAL A 316 -4.33 -21.07 20.50
C VAL A 316 -2.96 -21.72 20.52
N LEU A 317 -2.52 -22.20 21.69
CA LEU A 317 -1.20 -22.80 21.87
C LEU A 317 -1.08 -24.24 21.35
N ASN A 318 -2.19 -24.96 21.26
CA ASN A 318 -2.25 -26.27 20.60
C ASN A 318 -2.34 -26.15 19.07
N GLY A 319 -2.24 -24.93 18.52
CA GLY A 319 -2.27 -24.67 17.07
C GLY A 319 -3.67 -24.72 16.46
N ARG A 320 -4.74 -24.75 17.27
CA ARG A 320 -6.11 -24.57 16.78
C ARG A 320 -6.41 -23.08 16.71
N GLN A 321 -6.72 -22.58 15.50
CA GLN A 321 -7.17 -21.20 15.32
C GLN A 321 -8.49 -21.00 16.08
N VAL A 322 -8.44 -20.27 17.17
CA VAL A 322 -9.63 -19.86 17.93
C VAL A 322 -10.29 -18.68 17.22
N LEU A 323 -11.62 -18.81 17.05
CA LEU A 323 -12.58 -17.79 16.63
C LEU A 323 -12.19 -16.96 15.40
N GLN A 324 -12.60 -17.48 14.23
CA GLN A 324 -12.67 -16.68 13.02
C GLN A 324 -13.68 -15.56 13.21
N LEU A 325 -13.31 -14.33 12.83
CA LEU A 325 -14.26 -13.24 12.65
C LEU A 325 -15.43 -13.72 11.77
N PRO A 326 -16.67 -13.25 12.01
CA PRO A 326 -17.78 -13.48 11.11
C PRO A 326 -17.36 -13.21 9.65
N GLY A 327 -17.79 -14.08 8.74
CA GLY A 327 -17.56 -13.89 7.30
C GLY A 327 -16.34 -14.60 6.67
N ARG A 328 -15.51 -15.33 7.43
CA ARG A 328 -14.50 -16.21 6.82
C ARG A 328 -15.19 -17.48 6.28
N ARG A 329 -15.41 -17.54 4.97
CA ARG A 329 -15.69 -18.83 4.31
C ARG A 329 -14.39 -19.63 4.28
N ALA A 330 -14.42 -20.86 4.78
CA ALA A 330 -13.35 -21.82 4.52
C ALA A 330 -13.22 -21.98 3.00
N MET A 331 -12.08 -21.57 2.45
CA MET A 331 -11.56 -22.20 1.24
C MET A 331 -10.82 -23.45 1.67
#